data_AF-A0A7S1BTD2-F1
#
_entry.id   AF-A0A7S1BTD2-F1
#
_cell.length_a   1.000
_cell.length_b   1.000
_cell.length_c   1.000
_cell.angle_alpha   90.00
_cell.angle_beta   90.00
_cell.angle_gamma   90.00
#
_symmetry.space_group_name_H-M   'P 1'
#
loop_
_entity.id
_entity.type
_entity.pdbx_description
1 polymer ?
#
loop_
_entity_poly.entity_id
_entity_poly.type
_entity_poly.pdbx_seq_one_letter_code
_entity_poly.pdbx_strand_id
1 'polypeptide(L)'
;MSLGSFLTDLSDKNTRSKSYVRCATTRNLSRTSMKDDEEYPCAHDIIPWLDEIQLRDDAEKDLYKYLYSNIMPFDVPNAESLGFHGASTEDDLPDGLSNGIVGPTISFTLDAKQKYPWTSHVPKDIYFEYVASFCSVNEPRNNWRPLFHAVVEKIVQELTSGTGSKGGTPNVEQVVRAVNQNIWDRFHTEKEIFFQSGQTPLIYDPMSILAYGYASCTGLSIFLVDALRAAGIPARLAGTPAWNGEEENGNHTWIEFFGSDSNWHIMESKPASGQDDKDLLDPCQWWFCNHERVSGTSFYAARLDRSLGNDNVFPLAWDMGNHDVIGEDRTSFMEDLCSQCH
;
A
#
# COMPACT_ATOMS: atom_id res chain seq x y z
N MET A 1 25.74 -23.61 -58.77
CA MET A 1 24.36 -23.15 -59.02
C MET A 1 23.61 -23.25 -57.70
N SER A 2 23.05 -22.11 -57.23
CA SER A 2 21.86 -21.88 -56.37
C SER A 2 21.03 -23.07 -55.85
N LEU A 3 20.25 -23.02 -54.74
CA LEU A 3 19.64 -21.94 -53.94
C LEU A 3 18.96 -22.55 -52.66
N GLY A 4 18.77 -21.73 -51.61
CA GLY A 4 17.74 -21.85 -50.53
C GLY A 4 18.21 -22.49 -49.22
N SER A 5 18.60 -21.81 -48.13
CA SER A 5 17.96 -20.78 -47.26
C SER A 5 16.68 -21.24 -46.54
N PHE A 6 16.75 -21.41 -45.22
CA PHE A 6 15.91 -20.68 -44.24
C PHE A 6 16.45 -20.91 -42.82
N LEU A 7 17.21 -19.90 -42.35
CA LEU A 7 17.46 -19.55 -40.96
C LEU A 7 16.68 -18.25 -40.73
N THR A 8 15.81 -18.20 -39.73
CA THR A 8 15.24 -16.99 -39.10
C THR A 8 14.73 -17.44 -37.73
N ASP A 9 15.40 -17.14 -36.61
CA ASP A 9 15.53 -15.83 -35.94
C ASP A 9 14.23 -15.37 -35.27
N LEU A 10 14.23 -15.44 -33.93
CA LEU A 10 13.37 -14.68 -33.02
C LEU A 10 14.20 -14.38 -31.75
N SER A 11 15.31 -13.65 -31.91
CA SER A 11 15.78 -12.74 -30.86
C SER A 11 15.17 -11.36 -31.12
N ASP A 12 14.10 -11.01 -30.40
CA ASP A 12 13.78 -9.61 -30.07
C ASP A 12 12.57 -9.57 -29.13
N LYS A 13 12.80 -9.72 -27.81
CA LYS A 13 11.89 -9.16 -26.81
C LYS A 13 12.44 -7.79 -26.42
N ASN A 14 12.09 -6.83 -27.25
CA ASN A 14 12.26 -5.41 -27.04
C ASN A 14 11.46 -5.01 -25.79
N THR A 15 12.11 -4.98 -24.63
CA THR A 15 11.63 -4.33 -23.42
C THR A 15 11.56 -2.84 -23.70
N ARG A 16 10.40 -2.36 -24.16
CA ARG A 16 10.11 -0.93 -24.17
C ARG A 16 10.18 -0.45 -22.72
N SER A 17 11.25 0.27 -22.41
CA SER A 17 11.32 1.20 -21.28
C SER A 17 10.05 2.03 -21.29
N LYS A 18 9.15 1.81 -20.30
CA LYS A 18 8.07 2.75 -20.03
C LYS A 18 8.74 4.05 -19.64
N SER A 19 8.61 5.09 -20.46
CA SER A 19 9.15 6.41 -20.15
C SER A 19 8.30 7.01 -19.03
N TYR A 20 8.79 6.99 -17.79
CA TYR A 20 8.18 7.70 -16.68
C TYR A 20 8.05 9.18 -17.03
N VAL A 21 6.87 9.77 -16.82
CA VAL A 21 6.70 11.22 -16.95
C VAL A 21 7.46 11.90 -15.81
N ARG A 22 8.58 12.54 -16.13
CA ARG A 22 9.40 13.30 -15.17
C ARG A 22 9.01 14.76 -15.22
N CYS A 23 8.94 15.39 -14.04
CA CYS A 23 8.54 16.78 -13.92
C CYS A 23 9.66 17.73 -14.37
N ALA A 24 9.63 18.10 -15.64
CA ALA A 24 10.31 19.29 -16.14
C ALA A 24 9.46 20.52 -15.83
N THR A 25 10.06 21.51 -15.17
CA THR A 25 9.41 22.77 -14.79
C THR A 25 8.72 23.45 -15.98
N THR A 26 7.57 24.10 -15.73
CA THR A 26 6.90 24.97 -16.69
C THR A 26 7.84 26.09 -17.13
N ARG A 27 8.56 25.90 -18.24
CA ARG A 27 8.86 26.90 -19.27
C ARG A 27 9.42 26.24 -20.52
N ASN A 28 8.62 26.36 -21.59
CA ASN A 28 8.92 26.15 -23.00
C ASN A 28 8.69 24.76 -23.60
N LEU A 29 7.62 24.71 -24.40
CA LEU A 29 7.60 24.14 -25.75
C LEU A 29 8.97 24.29 -26.43
N SER A 30 9.78 23.23 -26.47
CA SER A 30 10.59 22.78 -27.60
C SER A 30 11.66 21.79 -27.13
N ARG A 31 11.80 20.71 -27.89
CA ARG A 31 12.88 19.71 -27.80
C ARG A 31 14.24 20.38 -27.57
N THR A 32 14.97 19.97 -26.53
CA THR A 32 16.37 19.51 -26.65
C THR A 32 16.86 18.88 -25.34
N SER A 33 17.60 17.77 -25.49
CA SER A 33 18.34 16.97 -24.50
C SER A 33 18.59 17.60 -23.12
N MET A 34 18.03 16.97 -22.08
CA MET A 34 18.48 17.11 -20.70
C MET A 34 18.99 15.75 -20.21
N LYS A 35 20.09 15.77 -19.44
CA LYS A 35 20.79 14.58 -18.93
C LYS A 35 19.94 13.88 -17.86
N ASP A 36 20.09 12.56 -17.79
CA ASP A 36 19.16 11.62 -17.15
C ASP A 36 19.04 11.64 -15.61
N ASP A 37 19.70 12.54 -14.88
CA ASP A 37 19.99 12.27 -13.45
C ASP A 37 19.36 13.20 -12.39
N GLU A 38 18.71 14.32 -12.70
CA GLU A 38 18.07 15.15 -11.65
C GLU A 38 16.84 15.92 -12.15
N GLU A 39 15.62 15.52 -11.73
CA GLU A 39 14.45 16.44 -11.70
C GLU A 39 13.33 15.90 -10.78
N TYR A 40 13.51 16.12 -9.48
CA TYR A 40 12.49 16.08 -8.42
C TYR A 40 12.85 17.18 -7.40
N PRO A 41 11.88 17.81 -6.72
CA PRO A 41 10.43 17.56 -6.74
C PRO A 41 9.66 18.33 -7.83
N CYS A 42 8.46 17.82 -8.19
CA CYS A 42 7.50 18.54 -9.04
C CYS A 42 7.05 19.86 -8.41
N ALA A 43 6.53 20.78 -9.21
CA ALA A 43 5.87 21.99 -8.69
C ALA A 43 4.72 21.59 -7.74
N HIS A 44 4.48 22.39 -6.69
CA HIS A 44 3.55 22.07 -5.62
C HIS A 44 2.10 21.84 -6.07
N ASP A 45 1.70 22.44 -7.19
CA ASP A 45 0.39 22.34 -7.82
C ASP A 45 0.29 21.19 -8.84
N ILE A 46 1.32 20.36 -8.99
CA ILE A 46 1.37 19.26 -9.96
C ILE A 46 1.60 17.91 -9.25
N ILE A 47 0.78 16.93 -9.61
CA ILE A 47 0.95 15.52 -9.19
C ILE A 47 1.48 14.70 -10.37
N PRO A 48 2.66 14.07 -10.24
CA PRO A 48 3.21 13.19 -11.27
C PRO A 48 2.57 11.80 -11.17
N TRP A 49 1.83 11.37 -12.19
CA TRP A 49 1.43 9.98 -12.36
C TRP A 49 2.42 9.26 -13.29
N LEU A 50 2.32 7.93 -13.38
CA LEU A 50 3.21 7.11 -14.21
C LEU A 50 3.24 7.59 -15.67
N ASP A 51 2.05 7.83 -16.25
CA ASP A 51 1.87 8.10 -17.67
C ASP A 51 1.37 9.54 -17.96
N GLU A 52 1.11 10.35 -16.92
CA GLU A 52 0.56 11.71 -17.07
C GLU A 52 0.96 12.64 -15.90
N ILE A 53 0.76 13.95 -16.07
CA ILE A 53 0.75 14.91 -14.97
C ILE A 53 -0.66 15.46 -14.78
N GLN A 54 -1.02 15.75 -13.54
CA GLN A 54 -2.33 16.31 -13.21
C GLN A 54 -2.18 17.52 -12.28
N LEU A 55 -3.05 18.52 -12.42
CA LEU A 55 -3.17 19.58 -11.44
C LEU A 55 -3.63 19.00 -10.10
N ARG A 56 -3.07 19.51 -9.00
CA ARG A 56 -3.37 19.02 -7.65
C ARG A 56 -4.87 19.07 -7.35
N ASP A 57 -5.54 20.18 -7.64
CA ASP A 57 -6.98 20.35 -7.39
C ASP A 57 -7.83 19.31 -8.13
N ASP A 58 -7.43 18.94 -9.36
CA ASP A 58 -8.12 17.90 -10.12
C ASP A 58 -7.84 16.51 -9.55
N ALA A 59 -6.61 16.25 -9.09
CA ALA A 59 -6.27 15.00 -8.41
C ALA A 59 -7.03 14.85 -7.07
N GLU A 60 -7.22 15.95 -6.32
CA GLU A 60 -8.02 15.97 -5.09
C GLU A 60 -9.49 15.62 -5.37
N LYS A 61 -10.08 16.19 -6.44
CA LYS A 61 -11.45 15.87 -6.89
C LYS A 61 -11.60 14.40 -7.29
N ASP A 62 -10.66 13.89 -8.08
CA ASP A 62 -10.67 12.50 -8.54
C ASP A 62 -10.57 11.54 -7.34
N LEU A 63 -9.67 11.83 -6.40
CA LEU A 63 -9.46 10.98 -5.24
C LEU A 63 -10.65 11.01 -4.28
N TYR A 64 -11.27 12.19 -4.07
CA TYR A 64 -12.52 12.30 -3.31
C TYR A 64 -13.63 11.44 -3.92
N LYS A 65 -13.85 11.55 -5.24
CA LYS A 65 -14.84 10.75 -5.95
C LYS A 65 -14.55 9.26 -5.86
N TYR A 66 -13.28 8.86 -5.99
CA TYR A 66 -12.85 7.48 -5.84
C TYR A 66 -13.16 6.94 -4.44
N LEU A 67 -12.76 7.65 -3.38
CA LEU A 67 -13.01 7.24 -2.01
C LEU A 67 -14.50 7.18 -1.67
N TYR A 68 -15.30 8.14 -2.15
CA TYR A 68 -16.74 8.16 -1.93
C TYR A 68 -17.45 7.01 -2.65
N SER A 69 -17.07 6.73 -3.90
CA SER A 69 -17.65 5.64 -4.70
C SER A 69 -17.32 4.26 -4.13
N ASN A 70 -16.25 4.18 -3.35
CA ASN A 70 -15.74 2.94 -2.78
C ASN A 70 -15.84 2.90 -1.25
N ILE A 71 -16.63 3.79 -0.65
CA ILE A 71 -16.87 3.79 0.80
C ILE A 71 -17.45 2.45 1.25
N MET A 72 -17.00 1.94 2.40
CA MET A 72 -17.50 0.67 2.93
C MET A 72 -19.00 0.81 3.28
N PRO A 73 -19.83 -0.21 3.03
CA PRO A 73 -21.29 -0.15 3.27
C PRO A 73 -21.68 0.33 4.67
N PHE A 74 -20.96 -0.12 5.70
CA PHE A 74 -21.21 0.26 7.10
C PHE A 74 -20.71 1.66 7.46
N ASP A 75 -19.90 2.31 6.61
CA ASP A 75 -19.48 3.69 6.77
C ASP A 75 -20.47 4.68 6.11
N VAL A 76 -21.28 4.23 5.14
CA VAL A 76 -22.26 5.06 4.40
C VAL A 76 -23.17 5.88 5.32
N PRO A 77 -23.78 5.32 6.39
CA PRO A 77 -24.67 6.09 7.26
C PRO A 77 -23.98 7.26 7.97
N ASN A 78 -22.65 7.21 8.13
CA ASN A 78 -21.85 8.21 8.83
C ASN A 78 -20.90 8.96 7.87
N ALA A 79 -21.11 8.88 6.56
CA ALA A 79 -20.19 9.41 5.56
C ALA A 79 -19.86 10.89 5.78
N GLU A 80 -20.84 11.71 6.17
CA GLU A 80 -20.64 13.13 6.50
C GLU A 80 -19.65 13.33 7.66
N SER A 81 -19.68 12.46 8.68
CA SER A 81 -18.74 12.52 9.81
C SER A 81 -17.32 12.12 9.43
N LEU A 82 -17.17 11.31 8.37
CA LEU A 82 -15.87 10.97 7.79
C LEU A 82 -15.30 12.10 6.93
N GLY A 83 -16.12 13.09 6.57
CA GLY A 83 -15.75 14.22 5.70
C GLY A 83 -16.30 14.11 4.28
N PHE A 84 -17.22 13.17 4.01
CA PHE A 84 -17.97 13.13 2.76
C PHE A 84 -19.22 14.00 2.87
N HIS A 85 -19.05 15.31 2.68
CA HIS A 85 -20.20 16.21 2.63
C HIS A 85 -20.97 15.97 1.33
N GLY A 86 -22.29 15.75 1.45
CA GLY A 86 -23.15 15.42 0.32
C GLY A 86 -22.92 16.38 -0.84
N ALA A 87 -22.91 15.84 -2.07
CA ALA A 87 -22.70 16.60 -3.29
C ALA A 87 -23.81 17.64 -3.50
N SER A 88 -23.72 18.79 -2.82
CA SER A 88 -24.40 19.99 -3.24
C SER A 88 -23.62 20.57 -4.40
N THR A 89 -23.97 20.11 -5.60
CA THR A 89 -23.72 20.74 -6.91
C THR A 89 -22.26 20.86 -7.37
N GLU A 90 -22.05 20.61 -8.66
CA GLU A 90 -20.78 20.50 -9.36
C GLU A 90 -19.83 21.71 -9.34
N ASP A 91 -20.05 22.75 -8.53
CA ASP A 91 -19.27 24.00 -8.60
C ASP A 91 -18.75 24.55 -7.26
N ASP A 92 -18.95 23.88 -6.13
CA ASP A 92 -18.29 24.25 -4.88
C ASP A 92 -17.72 22.97 -4.23
N LEU A 93 -16.43 22.70 -4.42
CA LEU A 93 -15.71 21.90 -3.42
C LEU A 93 -15.81 22.69 -2.12
N PRO A 94 -16.52 22.21 -1.08
CA PRO A 94 -16.63 22.98 0.14
C PRO A 94 -15.23 23.09 0.76
N ASP A 95 -14.94 24.26 1.31
CA ASP A 95 -14.15 24.41 2.52
C ASP A 95 -14.57 23.33 3.52
N GLY A 96 -13.87 22.19 3.45
CA GLY A 96 -14.25 20.93 4.10
C GLY A 96 -13.10 19.93 4.19
N LEU A 97 -11.91 20.27 3.67
CA LEU A 97 -10.67 19.55 3.94
C LEU A 97 -10.28 19.55 5.44
N SER A 98 -11.01 20.32 6.27
CA SER A 98 -10.75 20.51 7.71
C SER A 98 -11.62 19.66 8.65
N ASN A 99 -12.70 19.04 8.18
CA ASN A 99 -13.62 18.24 9.03
C ASN A 99 -13.60 16.76 8.61
N GLY A 100 -13.28 15.85 9.55
CA GLY A 100 -13.25 14.40 9.30
C GLY A 100 -11.88 13.84 8.89
N ILE A 101 -11.86 12.62 8.35
CA ILE A 101 -10.62 11.90 7.97
C ILE A 101 -10.31 11.96 6.47
N VAL A 102 -11.31 12.25 5.62
CA VAL A 102 -11.16 12.23 4.15
C VAL A 102 -10.24 13.33 3.65
N GLY A 103 -10.41 14.57 4.13
CA GLY A 103 -9.56 15.70 3.74
C GLY A 103 -8.07 15.47 4.01
N PRO A 104 -7.69 15.17 5.27
CA PRO A 104 -6.31 14.77 5.59
C PRO A 104 -5.83 13.57 4.78
N THR A 105 -6.70 12.57 4.56
CA THR A 105 -6.36 11.39 3.76
C THR A 105 -5.92 11.77 2.35
N ILE A 106 -6.70 12.60 1.65
CA ILE A 106 -6.41 13.06 0.29
C ILE A 106 -5.12 13.89 0.27
N SER A 107 -5.01 14.90 1.14
CA SER A 107 -3.84 15.79 1.15
C SER A 107 -2.54 15.02 1.34
N PHE A 108 -2.46 14.21 2.39
CA PHE A 108 -1.24 13.46 2.72
C PHE A 108 -0.92 12.38 1.66
N THR A 109 -1.93 11.76 1.05
CA THR A 109 -1.73 10.81 -0.06
C THR A 109 -1.07 11.48 -1.27
N LEU A 110 -1.54 12.67 -1.66
CA LEU A 110 -0.97 13.42 -2.77
C LEU A 110 0.39 14.04 -2.42
N ASP A 111 0.59 14.45 -1.17
CA ASP A 111 1.88 14.94 -0.69
C ASP A 111 2.95 13.85 -0.79
N ALA A 112 2.65 12.60 -0.39
CA ALA A 112 3.57 11.48 -0.59
C ALA A 112 3.88 11.24 -2.07
N LYS A 113 2.88 11.30 -2.96
CA LYS A 113 3.06 11.11 -4.41
C LYS A 113 3.98 12.15 -5.02
N GLN A 114 3.82 13.41 -4.61
CA GLN A 114 4.61 14.53 -5.09
C GLN A 114 6.05 14.51 -4.53
N LYS A 115 6.19 14.14 -3.26
CA LYS A 115 7.45 14.22 -2.51
C LYS A 115 8.41 13.07 -2.80
N TYR A 116 7.90 11.83 -2.86
CA TYR A 116 8.73 10.64 -2.83
C TYR A 116 8.99 10.09 -4.24
N PRO A 117 10.25 10.04 -4.73
CA PRO A 117 10.53 9.65 -6.11
C PRO A 117 10.24 8.18 -6.44
N TRP A 118 10.31 7.27 -5.46
CA TRP A 118 9.95 5.85 -5.64
C TRP A 118 8.46 5.61 -5.85
N THR A 119 7.63 6.65 -5.80
CA THR A 119 6.20 6.52 -6.13
C THR A 119 5.94 6.67 -7.63
N SER A 120 6.93 7.13 -8.40
CA SER A 120 6.81 7.47 -9.82
C SER A 120 6.42 6.29 -10.71
N HIS A 121 6.79 5.06 -10.32
CA HIS A 121 6.48 3.86 -11.09
C HIS A 121 5.07 3.32 -10.86
N VAL A 122 4.36 3.83 -9.85
CA VAL A 122 3.05 3.33 -9.46
C VAL A 122 1.96 3.94 -10.37
N PRO A 123 1.17 3.10 -11.08
CA PRO A 123 -0.02 3.52 -11.81
C PRO A 123 -1.04 4.26 -10.94
N LYS A 124 -1.81 5.19 -11.52
CA LYS A 124 -2.76 6.05 -10.78
C LYS A 124 -3.84 5.24 -10.06
N ASP A 125 -4.39 4.22 -10.71
CA ASP A 125 -5.40 3.30 -10.18
C ASP A 125 -4.87 2.48 -8.99
N ILE A 126 -3.67 1.90 -9.11
CA ILE A 126 -3.00 1.20 -8.00
C ILE A 126 -2.74 2.16 -6.83
N TYR A 127 -2.29 3.38 -7.12
CA TYR A 127 -2.03 4.37 -6.08
C TYR A 127 -3.31 4.79 -5.35
N PHE A 128 -4.39 5.03 -6.09
CA PHE A 128 -5.71 5.37 -5.53
C PHE A 128 -6.22 4.27 -4.62
N GLU A 129 -6.14 3.01 -5.05
CA GLU A 129 -6.68 1.90 -4.27
C GLU A 129 -5.86 1.60 -3.01
N TYR A 130 -4.54 1.54 -3.15
CA TYR A 130 -3.69 0.92 -2.13
C TYR A 130 -2.86 1.92 -1.31
N VAL A 131 -2.90 3.22 -1.64
CA VAL A 131 -2.29 4.29 -0.83
C VAL A 131 -3.35 5.19 -0.19
N ALA A 132 -4.40 5.55 -0.94
CA ALA A 132 -5.39 6.51 -0.48
C ALA A 132 -6.41 5.94 0.51
N SER A 133 -6.53 4.61 0.61
CA SER A 133 -7.48 4.02 1.54
C SER A 133 -7.18 4.44 2.98
N PHE A 134 -8.19 4.95 3.69
CA PHE A 134 -8.09 5.36 5.10
C PHE A 134 -8.29 4.19 6.09
N CYS A 135 -8.58 3.00 5.58
CA CYS A 135 -8.71 1.75 6.33
C CYS A 135 -8.26 0.56 5.47
N SER A 136 -8.18 -0.63 6.07
CA SER A 136 -7.90 -1.90 5.41
C SER A 136 -9.12 -2.83 5.43
N VAL A 137 -9.85 -2.89 6.54
CA VAL A 137 -11.02 -3.76 6.76
C VAL A 137 -12.08 -3.01 7.60
N ASN A 138 -12.71 -3.67 8.58
CA ASN A 138 -13.72 -3.09 9.47
C ASN A 138 -13.14 -2.45 10.75
N GLU A 139 -11.85 -2.10 10.79
CA GLU A 139 -11.24 -1.46 11.96
C GLU A 139 -11.84 -0.08 12.28
N PRO A 140 -11.87 0.35 13.57
CA PRO A 140 -12.29 1.69 13.93
C PRO A 140 -11.63 2.78 13.06
N ARG A 141 -12.43 3.74 12.61
CA ARG A 141 -11.96 4.82 11.72
C ARG A 141 -11.17 5.84 12.53
N ASN A 142 -9.91 6.02 12.15
CA ASN A 142 -8.96 6.88 12.85
C ASN A 142 -8.32 7.88 11.89
N ASN A 143 -8.02 9.09 12.38
CA ASN A 143 -7.21 10.05 11.65
C ASN A 143 -5.71 9.77 11.85
N TRP A 144 -5.26 8.57 11.48
CA TRP A 144 -3.90 8.10 11.73
C TRP A 144 -2.86 8.77 10.82
N ARG A 145 -3.25 9.16 9.61
CA ARG A 145 -2.34 9.58 8.53
C ARG A 145 -1.41 10.74 8.88
N PRO A 146 -1.87 11.85 9.51
CA PRO A 146 -0.97 12.95 9.87
C PRO A 146 0.16 12.50 10.83
N LEU A 147 -0.17 11.67 11.81
CA LEU A 147 0.80 11.16 12.78
C LEU A 147 1.81 10.23 12.10
N PHE A 148 1.32 9.30 11.28
CA PHE A 148 2.16 8.34 10.57
C PHE A 148 3.08 9.02 9.56
N HIS A 149 2.59 10.01 8.81
CA HIS A 149 3.44 10.81 7.90
C HIS A 149 4.60 11.48 8.63
N ALA A 150 4.35 12.10 9.79
CA ALA A 150 5.39 12.77 10.56
C ALA A 150 6.47 11.81 11.08
N VAL A 151 6.08 10.57 11.42
CA VAL A 151 7.02 9.53 11.89
C VAL A 151 7.79 8.92 10.72
N VAL A 152 7.08 8.50 9.67
CA VAL A 152 7.67 7.87 8.46
C VAL A 152 8.61 8.84 7.74
N GLU A 153 8.29 10.13 7.71
CA GLU A 153 9.18 11.15 7.15
C GLU A 153 10.56 11.13 7.84
N LYS A 154 10.61 10.99 9.17
CA LYS A 154 11.90 10.93 9.90
C LYS A 154 12.68 9.67 9.53
N ILE A 155 12.01 8.52 9.44
CA ILE A 155 12.63 7.25 9.02
C ILE A 155 13.22 7.39 7.61
N VAL A 156 12.46 7.99 6.69
CA VAL A 156 12.90 8.25 5.31
C VAL A 156 14.08 9.23 5.26
N GLN A 157 14.05 10.30 6.06
CA GLN A 157 15.15 11.26 6.15
C GLN A 157 16.44 10.59 6.68
N GLU A 158 16.33 9.70 7.66
CA GLU A 158 17.47 8.93 8.18
C GLU A 158 18.02 7.96 7.11
N LEU A 159 17.14 7.24 6.40
CA LEU A 159 17.52 6.35 5.31
C LEU A 159 18.27 7.12 4.21
N THR A 160 17.74 8.28 3.79
CA THR A 160 18.34 9.10 2.72
C THR A 160 19.60 9.85 3.16
N SER A 161 19.74 10.21 4.44
CA SER A 161 20.96 10.85 4.96
C SER A 161 22.09 9.84 5.16
N GLY A 162 21.76 8.59 5.52
CA GLY A 162 22.73 7.52 5.78
C GLY A 162 23.39 6.95 4.52
N THR A 163 22.84 7.21 3.33
CA THR A 163 23.36 6.66 2.07
C THR A 163 24.59 7.42 1.52
N GLY A 164 25.00 8.52 2.18
CA GLY A 164 26.20 9.31 1.86
C GLY A 164 26.16 9.95 0.46
N SER A 165 27.16 10.76 0.12
CA SER A 165 27.27 11.46 -1.18
C SER A 165 27.47 10.55 -2.42
N LYS A 166 27.17 9.25 -2.29
CA LYS A 166 27.18 8.23 -3.35
C LYS A 166 25.89 7.40 -3.41
N GLY A 167 24.95 7.62 -2.48
CA GLY A 167 23.69 6.91 -2.41
C GLY A 167 22.66 7.54 -3.33
N GLY A 168 22.21 6.80 -4.34
CA GLY A 168 21.07 7.21 -5.14
C GLY A 168 19.76 7.23 -4.33
N THR A 169 18.69 7.68 -4.96
CA THR A 169 17.32 7.56 -4.45
C THR A 169 17.05 6.12 -4.00
N PRO A 170 16.52 5.89 -2.78
CA PRO A 170 16.20 4.54 -2.34
C PRO A 170 15.07 3.95 -3.19
N ASN A 171 15.15 2.65 -3.48
CA ASN A 171 14.07 1.91 -4.12
C ASN A 171 12.95 1.57 -3.12
N VAL A 172 11.84 1.01 -3.61
CA VAL A 172 10.68 0.66 -2.77
C VAL A 172 11.10 -0.29 -1.65
N GLU A 173 11.86 -1.34 -1.96
CA GLU A 173 12.25 -2.38 -1.02
C GLU A 173 13.12 -1.84 0.14
N GLN A 174 14.00 -0.89 -0.15
CA GLN A 174 14.80 -0.19 0.86
C GLN A 174 13.92 0.64 1.80
N VAL A 175 12.90 1.33 1.27
CA VAL A 175 11.97 2.12 2.07
C VAL A 175 11.07 1.20 2.90
N VAL A 176 10.51 0.14 2.32
CA VAL A 176 9.71 -0.87 3.02
C VAL A 176 10.49 -1.45 4.19
N ARG A 177 11.73 -1.90 3.96
CA ARG A 177 12.60 -2.45 5.00
C ARG A 177 12.88 -1.42 6.10
N ALA A 178 13.22 -0.18 5.73
CA ALA A 178 13.49 0.87 6.70
C ALA A 178 12.26 1.17 7.58
N VAL A 179 11.07 1.26 6.98
CA VAL A 179 9.81 1.45 7.72
C VAL A 179 9.54 0.26 8.64
N ASN A 180 9.55 -0.98 8.13
CA ASN A 180 9.28 -2.17 8.94
C ASN A 180 10.31 -2.39 10.07
N GLN A 181 11.56 -1.94 9.92
CA GLN A 181 12.56 -2.10 10.98
C GLN A 181 12.41 -1.08 12.11
N ASN A 182 11.92 0.12 11.79
CA ASN A 182 11.98 1.26 12.70
C ASN A 182 10.62 1.68 13.23
N ILE A 183 9.50 1.49 12.52
CA ILE A 183 8.24 2.14 12.86
C ILE A 183 7.72 1.83 14.28
N TRP A 184 8.09 0.67 14.84
CA TRP A 184 7.55 0.11 16.08
C TRP A 184 7.97 0.81 17.38
N ASP A 185 9.05 1.60 17.35
CA ASP A 185 9.57 2.34 18.52
C ASP A 185 9.61 3.86 18.33
N ARG A 186 9.12 4.35 17.18
CA ARG A 186 9.23 5.78 16.78
C ARG A 186 8.07 6.65 17.21
N PHE A 187 7.05 6.04 17.81
CA PHE A 187 5.96 6.79 18.42
C PHE A 187 6.35 7.16 19.85
N HIS A 188 5.59 8.06 20.49
CA HIS A 188 5.82 8.50 21.87
C HIS A 188 5.49 7.43 22.92
N THR A 189 5.84 6.18 22.64
CA THR A 189 5.65 5.03 23.52
C THR A 189 6.93 4.81 24.34
N GLU A 190 6.78 4.39 25.60
CA GLU A 190 7.94 4.05 26.44
C GLU A 190 8.62 2.73 26.01
N LYS A 191 7.93 1.93 25.18
CA LYS A 191 8.34 0.60 24.73
C LYS A 191 8.00 0.41 23.25
N GLU A 192 8.78 -0.43 22.57
CA GLU A 192 8.47 -0.90 21.21
C GLU A 192 7.15 -1.67 21.21
N ILE A 193 6.33 -1.45 20.18
CA ILE A 193 5.10 -2.20 19.94
C ILE A 193 5.46 -3.66 19.66
N PHE A 194 4.86 -4.60 20.39
CA PHE A 194 5.18 -6.03 20.27
C PHE A 194 3.97 -6.89 19.88
N PHE A 195 4.24 -8.11 19.43
CA PHE A 195 3.20 -9.07 19.07
C PHE A 195 2.53 -9.70 20.30
N GLN A 196 1.21 -9.69 20.30
CA GLN A 196 0.37 -10.43 21.26
C GLN A 196 -0.80 -11.04 20.51
N SER A 197 -0.91 -12.36 20.52
CA SER A 197 -1.99 -13.09 19.82
C SER A 197 -3.39 -12.78 20.39
N GLY A 198 -4.43 -12.98 19.59
CA GLY A 198 -5.82 -13.00 20.07
C GLY A 198 -6.37 -11.64 20.52
N GLN A 199 -5.94 -10.55 19.87
CA GLN A 199 -6.35 -9.19 20.23
C GLN A 199 -7.38 -8.59 19.28
N THR A 200 -7.67 -9.21 18.13
CA THR A 200 -8.71 -8.74 17.20
C THR A 200 -10.09 -9.25 17.64
N PRO A 201 -11.16 -8.43 17.68
CA PRO A 201 -11.25 -7.03 17.24
C PRO A 201 -11.16 -6.01 18.40
N LEU A 202 -10.43 -6.29 19.48
CA LEU A 202 -10.25 -5.33 20.57
C LEU A 202 -9.14 -4.30 20.28
N ILE A 203 -8.00 -4.76 19.74
CA ILE A 203 -6.81 -3.95 19.48
C ILE A 203 -6.27 -4.31 18.09
N TYR A 204 -6.68 -3.54 17.08
CA TYR A 204 -6.28 -3.78 15.69
C TYR A 204 -6.31 -2.52 14.80
N ASP A 205 -6.88 -1.41 15.28
CA ASP A 205 -6.69 -0.10 14.64
C ASP A 205 -5.43 0.62 15.19
N PRO A 206 -4.84 1.53 14.42
CA PRO A 206 -3.58 2.19 14.80
C PRO A 206 -3.61 2.89 16.15
N MET A 207 -4.71 3.58 16.51
CA MET A 207 -4.75 4.38 17.74
C MET A 207 -4.86 3.50 18.97
N SER A 208 -5.64 2.42 18.91
CA SER A 208 -5.66 1.42 19.97
C SER A 208 -4.29 0.78 20.16
N ILE A 209 -3.57 0.45 19.08
CA ILE A 209 -2.23 -0.14 19.18
C ILE A 209 -1.27 0.81 19.88
N LEU A 210 -1.31 2.12 19.57
CA LEU A 210 -0.47 3.11 20.26
C LEU A 210 -0.82 3.26 21.75
N ALA A 211 -2.09 3.11 22.11
CA ALA A 211 -2.54 3.21 23.49
C ALA A 211 -2.17 1.97 24.33
N TYR A 212 -2.26 0.77 23.74
CA TYR A 212 -2.03 -0.50 24.43
C TYR A 212 -0.58 -1.00 24.33
N GLY A 213 0.13 -0.65 23.25
CA GLY A 213 1.52 -1.01 23.01
C GLY A 213 1.74 -2.42 22.43
N TYR A 214 0.70 -3.09 21.95
CA TYR A 214 0.78 -4.41 21.33
C TYR A 214 -0.41 -4.68 20.41
N ALA A 215 -0.28 -5.68 19.53
CA ALA A 215 -1.38 -6.15 18.68
C ALA A 215 -1.18 -7.60 18.21
N SER A 216 -2.24 -8.21 17.65
CA SER A 216 -2.16 -9.49 16.92
C SER A 216 -1.57 -9.31 15.53
N CYS A 217 -1.41 -10.41 14.77
CA CYS A 217 -0.95 -10.40 13.38
C CYS A 217 -1.77 -9.44 12.51
N THR A 218 -3.10 -9.42 12.65
CA THR A 218 -3.98 -8.48 11.94
C THR A 218 -3.67 -7.03 12.31
N GLY A 219 -3.60 -6.70 13.60
CA GLY A 219 -3.36 -5.32 14.04
C GLY A 219 -1.98 -4.80 13.61
N LEU A 220 -0.93 -5.61 13.77
CA LEU A 220 0.40 -5.23 13.31
C LEU A 220 0.47 -5.09 11.78
N SER A 221 -0.26 -5.91 11.04
CA SER A 221 -0.34 -5.80 9.58
C SER A 221 -1.04 -4.52 9.13
N ILE A 222 -2.18 -4.16 9.75
CA ILE A 222 -2.86 -2.88 9.49
C ILE A 222 -1.92 -1.70 9.79
N PHE A 223 -1.26 -1.74 10.95
CA PHE A 223 -0.31 -0.71 11.36
C PHE A 223 0.83 -0.52 10.34
N LEU A 224 1.40 -1.63 9.84
CA LEU A 224 2.45 -1.57 8.83
C LEU A 224 1.92 -1.07 7.48
N VAL A 225 0.74 -1.53 7.03
CA VAL A 225 0.08 -1.01 5.82
C VAL A 225 -0.05 0.50 5.91
N ASP A 226 -0.57 1.04 7.00
CA ASP A 226 -0.75 2.49 7.18
C ASP A 226 0.58 3.25 7.14
N ALA A 227 1.65 2.68 7.70
CA ALA A 227 3.00 3.26 7.62
C ALA A 227 3.56 3.26 6.20
N LEU A 228 3.38 2.17 5.45
CA LEU A 228 3.80 2.10 4.03
C LEU A 228 2.99 3.08 3.16
N ARG A 229 1.68 3.20 3.40
CA ARG A 229 0.83 4.19 2.74
C ARG A 229 1.28 5.62 3.02
N ALA A 230 1.74 5.91 4.24
CA ALA A 230 2.33 7.21 4.57
C ALA A 230 3.66 7.49 3.85
N ALA A 231 4.37 6.44 3.40
CA ALA A 231 5.54 6.53 2.53
C ALA A 231 5.19 6.56 1.02
N GLY A 232 3.89 6.57 0.66
CA GLY A 232 3.43 6.49 -0.73
C GLY A 232 3.59 5.10 -1.36
N ILE A 233 3.81 4.05 -0.55
CA ILE A 233 3.97 2.67 -1.03
C ILE A 233 2.60 1.99 -1.05
N PRO A 234 2.15 1.47 -2.20
CA PRO A 234 0.92 0.68 -2.28
C PRO A 234 1.05 -0.57 -1.41
N ALA A 235 0.15 -0.72 -0.45
CA ALA A 235 0.13 -1.84 0.48
C ALA A 235 -1.32 -2.26 0.81
N ARG A 236 -1.50 -3.56 1.04
CA ARG A 236 -2.80 -4.15 1.40
C ARG A 236 -2.65 -5.26 2.44
N LEU A 237 -3.72 -5.45 3.20
CA LEU A 237 -3.86 -6.58 4.12
C LEU A 237 -4.08 -7.85 3.30
N ALA A 238 -3.39 -8.93 3.65
CA ALA A 238 -3.60 -10.24 3.06
C ALA A 238 -3.61 -11.30 4.16
N GLY A 239 -4.30 -12.41 3.94
CA GLY A 239 -4.43 -13.41 4.98
C GLY A 239 -5.24 -14.63 4.60
N THR A 240 -5.28 -15.56 5.55
CA THR A 240 -6.24 -16.67 5.57
C THR A 240 -7.13 -16.54 6.81
N PRO A 241 -8.46 -16.66 6.67
CA PRO A 241 -9.36 -16.66 7.81
C PRO A 241 -9.30 -17.97 8.62
N ALA A 242 -8.85 -19.06 8.01
CA ALA A 242 -8.83 -20.40 8.60
C ALA A 242 -7.86 -21.31 7.84
N TRP A 243 -6.82 -21.81 8.52
CA TRP A 243 -5.91 -22.79 7.94
C TRP A 243 -6.64 -24.09 7.58
N ASN A 244 -6.42 -24.59 6.37
CA ASN A 244 -7.11 -25.76 5.80
C ASN A 244 -8.65 -25.61 5.73
N GLY A 245 -9.18 -24.38 5.83
CA GLY A 245 -10.61 -24.12 5.92
C GLY A 245 -11.26 -24.52 7.25
N GLU A 246 -10.46 -24.79 8.29
CA GLU A 246 -10.91 -25.21 9.62
C GLU A 246 -10.63 -24.08 10.64
N GLU A 247 -11.68 -23.48 11.21
CA GLU A 247 -11.55 -22.33 12.12
C GLU A 247 -10.69 -22.64 13.36
N GLU A 248 -10.73 -23.88 13.84
CA GLU A 248 -9.94 -24.37 14.97
C GLU A 248 -8.42 -24.36 14.71
N ASN A 249 -8.00 -24.37 13.45
CA ASN A 249 -6.59 -24.29 13.08
C ASN A 249 -6.06 -22.85 13.13
N GLY A 250 -6.95 -21.87 13.37
CA GLY A 250 -6.63 -20.46 13.50
C GLY A 250 -6.50 -19.74 12.16
N ASN A 251 -6.27 -18.43 12.24
CA ASN A 251 -6.10 -17.54 11.11
C ASN A 251 -4.67 -16.98 11.04
N HIS A 252 -4.35 -16.33 9.94
CA HIS A 252 -3.13 -15.55 9.85
C HIS A 252 -3.28 -14.38 8.89
N THR A 253 -2.66 -13.26 9.23
CA THR A 253 -2.69 -12.02 8.45
C THR A 253 -1.29 -11.47 8.34
N TRP A 254 -0.95 -11.04 7.12
CA TRP A 254 0.29 -10.38 6.75
C TRP A 254 -0.04 -9.20 5.82
N ILE A 255 0.97 -8.65 5.14
CA ILE A 255 0.76 -7.59 4.16
C ILE A 255 1.32 -7.97 2.79
N GLU A 256 0.71 -7.46 1.73
CA GLU A 256 1.32 -7.42 0.41
C GLU A 256 1.68 -5.97 0.08
N PHE A 257 2.89 -5.74 -0.47
CA PHE A 257 3.31 -4.42 -0.98
C PHE A 257 3.66 -4.50 -2.47
N PHE A 258 3.45 -3.39 -3.19
CA PHE A 258 3.75 -3.31 -4.63
C PHE A 258 5.20 -2.84 -4.84
N GLY A 259 6.06 -3.75 -5.30
CA GLY A 259 7.51 -3.56 -5.41
C GLY A 259 7.94 -2.66 -6.58
N SER A 260 9.25 -2.40 -6.64
CA SER A 260 9.89 -1.67 -7.74
C SER A 260 9.75 -2.39 -9.08
N ASP A 261 9.56 -3.71 -9.04
CA ASP A 261 9.35 -4.59 -10.19
C ASP A 261 7.88 -4.60 -10.69
N SER A 262 7.01 -3.80 -10.09
CA SER A 262 5.57 -3.76 -10.37
C SER A 262 4.82 -5.06 -10.07
N ASN A 263 5.32 -5.85 -9.11
CA ASN A 263 4.64 -7.05 -8.60
C ASN A 263 4.27 -6.91 -7.12
N TRP A 264 3.33 -7.73 -6.67
CA TRP A 264 2.99 -7.87 -5.26
C TRP A 264 3.95 -8.83 -4.55
N HIS A 265 4.50 -8.40 -3.42
CA HIS A 265 5.37 -9.19 -2.56
C HIS A 265 4.75 -9.35 -1.18
N ILE A 266 4.82 -10.56 -0.63
CA ILE A 266 4.35 -10.83 0.74
C ILE A 266 5.42 -10.42 1.76
N MET A 267 4.99 -9.88 2.89
CA MET A 267 5.89 -9.66 4.03
C MET A 267 5.15 -9.69 5.36
N GLU A 268 5.88 -10.01 6.42
CA GLU A 268 5.39 -9.96 7.79
C GLU A 268 5.97 -8.76 8.55
N SER A 269 5.22 -8.25 9.51
CA SER A 269 5.71 -7.19 10.39
C SER A 269 6.82 -7.72 11.31
N LYS A 270 7.86 -6.92 11.54
CA LYS A 270 9.00 -7.30 12.40
C LYS A 270 8.59 -7.85 13.77
N PRO A 271 7.61 -7.28 14.50
CA PRO A 271 7.23 -7.84 15.80
C PRO A 271 6.50 -9.18 15.69
N ALA A 272 5.82 -9.47 14.57
CA ALA A 272 5.17 -10.75 14.34
C ALA A 272 6.15 -11.84 13.88
N SER A 273 7.11 -11.50 13.01
CA SER A 273 8.14 -12.44 12.55
C SER A 273 9.19 -12.75 13.64
N GLY A 274 9.40 -11.81 14.57
CA GLY A 274 10.44 -11.88 15.61
C GLY A 274 11.87 -11.83 15.06
N GLN A 275 12.04 -11.49 13.77
CA GLN A 275 13.33 -11.46 13.09
C GLN A 275 13.40 -10.26 12.13
N ASP A 276 14.61 -9.79 11.87
CA ASP A 276 14.84 -8.81 10.81
C ASP A 276 14.65 -9.46 9.42
N ASP A 277 14.02 -8.71 8.52
CA ASP A 277 13.85 -9.10 7.11
C ASP A 277 15.25 -9.31 6.48
N LYS A 278 15.62 -10.55 6.16
CA LYS A 278 16.94 -10.86 5.57
C LYS A 278 16.94 -10.51 4.09
N ASP A 279 15.97 -11.06 3.37
CA ASP A 279 15.74 -10.77 1.96
C ASP A 279 14.25 -10.54 1.73
N LEU A 280 13.80 -9.28 1.73
CA LEU A 280 12.40 -8.89 1.59
C LEU A 280 11.67 -9.54 0.39
N LEU A 281 12.41 -9.94 -0.66
CA LEU A 281 11.84 -10.54 -1.87
C LEU A 281 11.88 -12.07 -1.87
N ASP A 282 12.48 -12.71 -0.86
CA ASP A 282 12.43 -14.15 -0.66
C ASP A 282 11.14 -14.52 0.10
N PRO A 283 10.13 -15.11 -0.56
CA PRO A 283 8.89 -15.50 0.12
C PRO A 283 9.12 -16.63 1.13
N CYS A 284 10.16 -17.45 0.95
CA CYS A 284 10.43 -18.62 1.78
C CYS A 284 10.98 -18.30 3.16
N GLN A 285 11.36 -17.04 3.42
CA GLN A 285 11.73 -16.60 4.77
C GLN A 285 10.51 -16.55 5.71
N TRP A 286 9.31 -16.42 5.16
CA TRP A 286 8.08 -16.30 5.93
C TRP A 286 7.56 -17.69 6.29
N TRP A 287 7.44 -17.96 7.59
CA TRP A 287 7.11 -19.30 8.11
C TRP A 287 5.78 -19.85 7.56
N PHE A 288 4.87 -18.97 7.16
CA PHE A 288 3.56 -19.32 6.61
C PHE A 288 3.60 -19.67 5.12
N CYS A 289 4.67 -19.32 4.40
CA CYS A 289 4.84 -19.59 2.99
C CYS A 289 5.64 -20.88 2.76
N ASN A 290 4.96 -22.02 2.86
CA ASN A 290 5.51 -23.33 2.48
C ASN A 290 4.40 -24.24 1.94
N HIS A 291 4.79 -25.24 1.15
CA HIS A 291 3.87 -26.11 0.43
C HIS A 291 2.83 -26.79 1.33
N GLU A 292 3.22 -27.28 2.51
CA GLU A 292 2.32 -27.99 3.41
C GLU A 292 1.21 -27.09 3.99
N ARG A 293 1.53 -25.83 4.31
CA ARG A 293 0.57 -24.88 4.88
C ARG A 293 -0.39 -24.30 3.85
N VAL A 294 0.10 -24.04 2.64
CA VAL A 294 -0.75 -23.43 1.59
C VAL A 294 -1.72 -24.43 0.98
N SER A 295 -1.36 -25.72 0.95
CA SER A 295 -2.22 -26.76 0.41
C SER A 295 -3.54 -26.86 1.18
N GLY A 296 -4.67 -26.63 0.49
CA GLY A 296 -6.00 -26.72 1.09
C GLY A 296 -6.44 -25.49 1.91
N THR A 297 -5.64 -24.43 1.91
CA THR A 297 -5.96 -23.16 2.58
C THR A 297 -6.38 -22.12 1.54
N SER A 298 -7.46 -21.38 1.81
CA SER A 298 -7.85 -20.23 0.98
C SER A 298 -7.23 -18.94 1.48
N PHE A 299 -6.85 -18.08 0.54
CA PHE A 299 -6.14 -16.84 0.81
C PHE A 299 -6.80 -15.65 0.14
N TYR A 300 -6.77 -14.50 0.80
CA TYR A 300 -7.45 -13.30 0.33
C TYR A 300 -6.57 -12.08 0.53
N ALA A 301 -6.74 -11.05 -0.31
CA ALA A 301 -6.18 -9.72 -0.09
C ALA A 301 -7.30 -8.68 -0.08
N ALA A 302 -7.27 -7.78 0.89
CA ALA A 302 -8.27 -6.74 1.05
C ALA A 302 -8.21 -5.75 -0.12
N ARG A 303 -9.40 -5.35 -0.59
CA ARG A 303 -9.60 -4.41 -1.69
C ARG A 303 -10.52 -3.28 -1.24
N LEU A 304 -10.42 -2.16 -1.93
CA LEU A 304 -11.36 -1.05 -1.75
C LEU A 304 -12.32 -0.95 -2.94
N ASP A 305 -11.89 -1.36 -4.14
CA ASP A 305 -12.68 -1.26 -5.36
C ASP A 305 -14.00 -2.04 -5.30
N ARG A 306 -15.10 -1.32 -5.08
CA ARG A 306 -16.46 -1.85 -5.01
C ARG A 306 -17.02 -2.27 -6.37
N SER A 307 -16.38 -1.87 -7.48
CA SER A 307 -16.80 -2.27 -8.83
C SER A 307 -16.60 -3.77 -9.08
N LEU A 308 -15.76 -4.43 -8.28
CA LEU A 308 -15.57 -5.88 -8.26
C LEU A 308 -16.84 -6.65 -7.84
N GLY A 309 -17.82 -5.98 -7.26
CA GLY A 309 -19.09 -6.58 -6.86
C GLY A 309 -19.02 -7.34 -5.53
N ASN A 310 -20.19 -7.79 -5.06
CA ASN A 310 -20.36 -8.36 -3.72
C ASN A 310 -19.94 -9.83 -3.59
N ASP A 311 -19.60 -10.50 -4.69
CA ASP A 311 -19.14 -11.89 -4.66
C ASP A 311 -17.66 -12.00 -4.23
N ASN A 312 -16.95 -10.88 -4.21
CA ASN A 312 -15.55 -10.75 -3.84
C ASN A 312 -15.45 -10.29 -2.39
N VAL A 313 -15.27 -11.22 -1.45
CA VAL A 313 -15.26 -10.93 -0.01
C VAL A 313 -13.88 -11.23 0.58
N PHE A 314 -13.39 -10.35 1.45
CA PHE A 314 -12.27 -10.66 2.34
C PHE A 314 -12.84 -11.19 3.66
N PRO A 315 -12.73 -12.49 3.97
CA PRO A 315 -13.33 -13.05 5.17
C PRO A 315 -12.61 -12.57 6.43
N LEU A 316 -13.36 -12.09 7.41
CA LEU A 316 -12.82 -11.59 8.67
C LEU A 316 -12.90 -12.70 9.72
N ALA A 317 -11.77 -13.24 10.17
CA ALA A 317 -11.75 -14.35 11.13
C ALA A 317 -12.45 -14.04 12.48
N TRP A 318 -12.67 -12.76 12.79
CA TRP A 318 -13.39 -12.29 13.98
C TRP A 318 -14.86 -11.92 13.71
N ASP A 319 -15.27 -11.92 12.44
CA ASP A 319 -16.58 -11.47 11.98
C ASP A 319 -16.95 -12.18 10.66
N MET A 320 -16.93 -13.52 10.66
CA MET A 320 -17.06 -14.35 9.45
C MET A 320 -18.37 -14.16 8.67
N GLY A 321 -19.40 -13.61 9.33
CA GLY A 321 -20.68 -13.29 8.69
C GLY A 321 -20.70 -11.95 7.94
N ASN A 322 -19.60 -11.19 7.97
CA ASN A 322 -19.48 -9.91 7.33
C ASN A 322 -18.99 -10.05 5.89
N HIS A 323 -19.82 -9.62 4.95
CA HIS A 323 -19.53 -9.67 3.51
C HIS A 323 -19.36 -8.27 2.89
N ASP A 324 -19.20 -7.24 3.73
CA ASP A 324 -19.11 -5.85 3.27
C ASP A 324 -17.68 -5.43 2.91
N VAL A 325 -16.67 -6.17 3.39
CA VAL A 325 -15.26 -5.96 3.04
C VAL A 325 -14.92 -6.72 1.76
N ILE A 326 -14.53 -5.99 0.72
CA ILE A 326 -14.16 -6.60 -0.56
C ILE A 326 -12.79 -7.27 -0.46
N GLY A 327 -12.66 -8.44 -1.08
CA GLY A 327 -11.41 -9.19 -1.14
C GLY A 327 -11.15 -9.78 -2.52
N GLU A 328 -9.88 -9.85 -2.89
CA GLU A 328 -9.38 -10.62 -4.03
C GLU A 328 -8.96 -12.00 -3.55
N ASP A 329 -9.40 -13.06 -4.23
CA ASP A 329 -8.89 -14.42 -4.00
C ASP A 329 -7.42 -14.50 -4.46
N ARG A 330 -6.54 -14.89 -3.52
CA ARG A 330 -5.09 -15.02 -3.69
C ARG A 330 -4.62 -16.46 -3.59
N THR A 331 -5.54 -17.42 -3.60
CA THR A 331 -5.23 -18.83 -3.33
C THR A 331 -4.21 -19.37 -4.32
N SER A 332 -4.49 -19.27 -5.63
CA SER A 332 -3.53 -19.73 -6.66
C SER A 332 -2.20 -18.97 -6.63
N PHE A 333 -2.23 -17.66 -6.32
CA PHE A 333 -1.00 -16.89 -6.17
C PHE A 333 -0.13 -17.43 -5.03
N MET A 334 -0.72 -17.72 -3.87
CA MET A 334 -0.01 -18.26 -2.71
C MET A 334 0.48 -19.69 -2.95
N GLU A 335 -0.33 -20.54 -3.61
CA GLU A 335 0.09 -21.89 -4.01
C GLU A 335 1.31 -21.84 -4.93
N ASP A 336 1.28 -21.02 -5.98
CA ASP A 336 2.39 -20.87 -6.93
C ASP A 336 3.64 -20.29 -6.26
N LEU A 337 3.48 -19.25 -5.45
CA LEU A 337 4.58 -18.57 -4.75
C LEU A 337 5.26 -19.49 -3.73
N CYS A 338 4.48 -20.16 -2.90
CA CYS A 338 4.98 -20.93 -1.77
C CYS A 338 5.28 -22.40 -2.09
N SER A 339 4.88 -22.90 -3.26
CA SER A 339 5.24 -24.26 -3.73
C SER A 339 6.74 -24.49 -3.88
N GLN A 340 7.51 -23.39 -4.01
CA GLN A 340 8.97 -23.43 -4.16
C GLN A 340 9.71 -23.44 -2.82
N CYS A 341 8.99 -23.21 -1.72
CA CYS A 341 9.55 -23.08 -0.39
C CYS A 341 9.57 -24.43 0.35
N HIS A 342 10.61 -24.60 1.17
CA HIS A 342 10.94 -25.85 1.87
C HIS A 342 10.08 -26.12 3.09
#